data_AF-A0A286UNV7-F1
#
_entry.id   AF-A0A286UNV7-F1
#
_cell.length_a   1.000
_cell.length_b   1.000
_cell.length_c   1.000
_cell.angle_alpha   90.00
_cell.angle_beta   90.00
_cell.angle_gamma   90.00
#
_symmetry.space_group_name_H-M   'P 1'
#
loop_
_entity.id
_entity.type
_entity.pdbx_description
1 polymer ?
#
loop_
_entity_poly.entity_id
_entity_poly.type
_entity_poly.pdbx_seq_one_letter_code
_entity_poly.pdbx_strand_id
1 'polypeptide(L)'
;MIPTIYHHLRFFIILLISHTAFGIPSWDGGWGWQPHLSVGSLVPGSSAIEAINEGIDYGTYKPKYLSIPREKGVNGPAAVYENPSPPVFYIHEDQLWQPTNLTSILRVNVLNVTSVERLPGQLHPAPLKLELSDDPEGIEGTWRWRDSKLLFSYGKKSNDGLYFSCQSRDGLRHVYTSLDPMPAPPGCNFMTLHSFMSRVDRP
;
A
#
# COMPACT_ATOMS: atom_id res chain seq x y z
N MET A 1 49.95 48.28 -9.33
CA MET A 1 48.66 48.56 -10.00
C MET A 1 48.07 47.26 -10.57
N ILE A 2 47.83 46.26 -9.71
CA ILE A 2 47.41 44.87 -10.08
C ILE A 2 46.32 44.25 -9.14
N PRO A 3 45.94 44.80 -7.95
CA PRO A 3 45.12 44.01 -7.00
C PRO A 3 43.61 43.95 -7.33
N THR A 4 43.11 44.73 -8.29
CA THR A 4 41.65 44.82 -8.54
C THR A 4 41.11 43.72 -9.45
N ILE A 5 41.93 43.12 -10.33
CA ILE A 5 41.48 42.11 -11.31
C ILE A 5 41.14 40.77 -10.63
N TYR A 6 41.84 40.44 -9.53
CA TYR A 6 41.64 39.17 -8.81
C TYR A 6 40.29 39.07 -8.09
N HIS A 7 39.72 40.21 -7.66
CA HIS A 7 38.44 40.21 -6.95
C HIS A 7 37.26 39.99 -7.89
N HIS A 8 37.29 40.52 -9.11
CA HIS A 8 36.22 40.33 -10.07
C HIS A 8 36.16 38.91 -10.64
N LEU A 9 37.31 38.26 -10.85
CA LEU A 9 37.38 36.87 -11.34
C LEU A 9 36.81 35.88 -10.31
N ARG A 10 37.08 36.07 -9.01
CA ARG A 10 36.53 35.24 -7.93
C ARG A 10 35.02 35.37 -7.81
N PHE A 11 34.47 36.58 -7.97
CA PHE A 11 33.03 36.81 -7.94
C PHE A 11 32.31 36.12 -9.10
N PHE A 12 32.91 36.13 -10.29
CA PHE A 12 32.33 35.49 -11.47
C PHE A 12 32.31 33.95 -11.38
N ILE A 13 33.36 33.34 -10.82
CA ILE A 13 33.43 31.88 -10.62
C ILE A 13 32.37 31.42 -9.60
N ILE A 14 32.13 32.18 -8.53
CA ILE A 14 31.10 31.84 -7.53
C ILE A 14 29.68 31.94 -8.12
N LEU A 15 29.41 32.93 -8.98
CA LEU A 15 28.13 33.07 -9.67
C LEU A 15 27.86 31.92 -10.66
N LEU A 16 28.90 31.43 -11.35
CA LEU A 16 28.79 30.30 -12.30
C LEU A 16 28.45 28.96 -11.61
N ILE A 17 28.95 28.72 -10.40
CA ILE A 17 28.64 27.49 -9.64
C ILE A 17 27.20 27.53 -9.09
N SER A 18 26.62 28.71 -8.85
CA SER A 18 25.25 28.83 -8.33
C SER A 18 24.14 28.51 -9.35
N HIS A 19 24.44 28.51 -10.64
CA HIS A 19 23.45 28.30 -11.71
C HIS A 19 23.41 26.86 -12.25
N THR A 20 24.29 25.96 -11.82
CA THR A 20 24.29 24.55 -12.26
C THR A 20 23.59 23.59 -11.28
N ALA A 21 22.95 24.11 -10.22
CA ALA A 21 22.44 23.27 -9.13
C ALA A 21 20.98 22.79 -9.27
N PHE A 22 20.21 23.21 -10.27
CA PHE A 22 18.80 22.79 -10.37
C PHE A 22 18.46 22.21 -11.74
N GLY A 23 18.95 21.00 -11.97
CA GLY A 23 18.61 20.22 -13.15
C GLY A 23 18.85 18.73 -12.97
N ILE A 24 18.82 18.21 -11.74
CA ILE A 24 18.75 16.76 -11.55
C ILE A 24 17.27 16.39 -11.72
N PRO A 25 16.89 15.67 -12.79
CA PRO A 25 15.53 15.14 -12.88
C PRO A 25 15.30 14.24 -11.67
N SER A 26 14.47 14.68 -10.72
CA SER A 26 14.12 13.93 -9.52
C SER A 26 13.12 12.83 -9.88
N TRP A 27 13.57 11.85 -10.64
CA TRP A 27 12.77 10.66 -10.95
C TRP A 27 13.01 9.54 -9.93
N ASP A 28 14.07 9.65 -9.11
CA ASP A 28 14.35 8.75 -8.01
C ASP A 28 14.82 9.55 -6.79
N GLY A 29 14.14 9.36 -5.66
CA GLY A 29 14.39 10.07 -4.41
C GLY A 29 15.86 10.12 -4.02
N GLY A 30 16.32 11.32 -3.64
CA GLY A 30 17.72 11.59 -3.36
C GLY A 30 18.36 10.72 -2.28
N TRP A 31 19.68 10.61 -2.41
CA TRP A 31 20.63 10.00 -1.47
C TRP A 31 20.34 10.42 -0.03
N GLY A 32 19.62 9.58 0.72
CA GLY A 32 19.42 9.75 2.16
C GLY A 32 18.03 9.46 2.71
N TRP A 33 16.99 9.32 1.87
CA TRP A 33 15.60 9.19 2.37
C TRP A 33 14.76 8.11 1.65
N GLN A 34 15.36 7.02 1.19
CA GLN A 34 14.60 5.87 0.67
C GLN A 34 14.80 4.62 1.55
N PRO A 35 13.91 4.35 2.50
CA PRO A 35 13.84 3.04 3.16
C PRO A 35 12.96 2.06 2.36
N HIS A 36 12.87 2.14 1.02
CA HIS A 36 11.83 1.43 0.23
C HIS A 36 12.33 0.46 -0.87
N LEU A 37 13.62 0.16 -0.94
CA LEU A 37 14.10 -0.92 -1.81
C LEU A 37 14.06 -2.28 -1.09
N SER A 38 13.00 -3.04 -1.33
CA SER A 38 12.93 -4.45 -0.99
C SER A 38 13.96 -5.21 -1.84
N VAL A 39 15.14 -5.48 -1.28
CA VAL A 39 16.25 -6.20 -1.95
C VAL A 39 15.90 -7.68 -2.23
N GLY A 40 14.74 -8.16 -1.78
CA GLY A 40 14.26 -9.53 -2.01
C GLY A 40 13.30 -9.71 -3.18
N SER A 41 12.94 -8.64 -3.91
CA SER A 41 11.98 -8.73 -5.01
C SER A 41 12.54 -8.22 -6.33
N LEU A 42 12.20 -8.92 -7.42
CA LEU A 42 12.52 -8.53 -8.79
C LEU A 42 11.76 -7.27 -9.25
N VAL A 43 10.71 -6.88 -8.52
CA VAL A 43 9.91 -5.68 -8.80
C VAL A 43 10.30 -4.58 -7.80
N PRO A 44 10.99 -3.51 -8.24
CA PRO A 44 11.34 -2.40 -7.37
C PRO A 44 10.13 -1.83 -6.63
N GLY A 45 10.29 -1.57 -5.33
CA GLY A 45 9.21 -1.04 -4.47
C GLY A 45 8.11 -2.05 -4.09
N SER A 46 8.22 -3.32 -4.51
CA SER A 46 7.27 -4.34 -4.09
C SER A 46 7.56 -4.87 -2.69
N SER A 47 6.50 -5.16 -1.93
CA SER A 47 6.60 -5.63 -0.55
C SER A 47 5.38 -6.43 -0.13
N ALA A 48 5.53 -7.34 0.82
CA ALA A 48 4.39 -7.96 1.47
C ALA A 48 3.63 -6.92 2.30
N ILE A 49 2.30 -7.02 2.32
CA ILE A 49 1.44 -6.10 3.07
C ILE A 49 0.95 -6.81 4.33
N GLU A 50 1.41 -6.35 5.48
CA GLU A 50 1.04 -6.85 6.80
C GLU A 50 -0.17 -6.08 7.35
N ALA A 51 -1.13 -6.79 7.93
CA ALA A 51 -2.27 -6.20 8.62
C ALA A 51 -1.96 -6.04 10.12
N ILE A 52 -1.86 -4.79 10.58
CA ILE A 52 -1.63 -4.48 12.00
C ILE A 52 -2.97 -4.38 12.72
N ASN A 53 -2.98 -4.79 13.99
CA ASN A 53 -4.15 -4.88 14.87
C ASN A 53 -5.07 -6.09 14.61
N GLU A 54 -4.67 -6.98 13.70
CA GLU A 54 -5.33 -8.25 13.45
C GLU A 54 -4.67 -9.39 14.25
N GLY A 55 -4.92 -9.44 15.57
CA GLY A 55 -4.42 -10.53 16.42
C GLY A 55 -3.10 -10.22 17.14
N ILE A 56 -2.96 -9.00 17.66
CA ILE A 56 -1.90 -8.70 18.63
C ILE A 56 -2.25 -9.39 19.95
N ASP A 57 -1.88 -10.67 20.06
CA ASP A 57 -1.73 -11.32 21.35
C ASP A 57 -0.29 -11.07 21.83
N TYR A 58 -0.15 -10.38 22.95
CA TYR A 58 1.16 -10.03 23.53
C TYR A 58 2.02 -11.26 23.85
N GLY A 59 1.45 -12.46 23.92
CA GLY A 59 2.18 -13.71 24.16
C GLY A 59 2.60 -14.48 22.90
N THR A 60 1.97 -14.27 21.74
CA THR A 60 2.24 -15.07 20.53
C THR A 60 1.88 -14.27 19.28
N TYR A 61 2.69 -13.26 18.97
CA TYR A 61 2.51 -12.48 17.75
C TYR A 61 2.72 -13.34 16.51
N LYS A 62 1.69 -13.43 15.67
CA LYS A 62 1.80 -14.06 14.35
C LYS A 62 1.36 -13.05 13.29
N PRO A 63 2.28 -12.65 12.37
CA PRO A 63 1.96 -11.65 11.36
C PRO A 63 0.91 -12.22 10.40
N LYS A 64 -0.09 -11.40 10.11
CA LYS A 64 -1.09 -11.70 9.09
C LYS A 64 -0.91 -10.78 7.91
N TYR A 65 -1.07 -11.32 6.72
CA TYR A 65 -0.78 -10.61 5.48
C TYR A 65 -2.02 -10.50 4.61
N LEU A 66 -2.10 -9.42 3.85
CA LEU A 66 -3.06 -9.28 2.75
C LEU A 66 -2.74 -10.36 1.71
N SER A 67 -3.74 -11.16 1.35
CA SER A 67 -3.59 -12.29 0.45
C SER A 67 -4.93 -12.66 -0.20
N ILE A 68 -4.88 -13.54 -1.22
CA ILE A 68 -6.07 -14.16 -1.79
C ILE A 68 -6.12 -15.62 -1.31
N PRO A 69 -7.22 -16.07 -0.69
CA PRO A 69 -7.38 -17.44 -0.18
C PRO A 69 -7.72 -18.42 -1.33
N ARG A 70 -7.02 -18.32 -2.45
CA ARG A 70 -7.20 -19.12 -3.67
C ARG A 70 -5.83 -19.45 -4.26
N GLU A 71 -5.83 -20.25 -5.32
CA GLU A 71 -4.62 -20.50 -6.10
C GLU A 71 -4.03 -19.21 -6.67
N LYS A 72 -2.71 -19.17 -6.85
CA LYS A 72 -2.01 -17.99 -7.37
C LYS A 72 -2.50 -17.65 -8.77
N GLY A 73 -2.88 -16.39 -8.99
CA GLY A 73 -3.38 -15.92 -10.29
C GLY A 73 -4.88 -16.04 -10.46
N VAL A 74 -5.62 -16.55 -9.46
CA VAL A 74 -7.07 -16.62 -9.49
C VAL A 74 -7.67 -15.38 -8.80
N ASN A 75 -8.62 -14.75 -9.47
CA ASN A 75 -9.37 -13.62 -8.95
C ASN A 75 -10.11 -13.98 -7.66
N GLY A 76 -10.26 -13.02 -6.76
CA GLY A 76 -11.05 -13.23 -5.55
C GLY A 76 -10.95 -12.13 -4.50
N PRO A 77 -11.75 -12.26 -3.42
CA PRO A 77 -11.75 -11.29 -2.34
C PRO A 77 -10.39 -11.21 -1.65
N ALA A 78 -9.96 -9.99 -1.34
CA ALA A 78 -8.81 -9.79 -0.49
C ALA A 78 -9.13 -10.26 0.93
N ALA A 79 -8.28 -11.09 1.50
CA ALA A 79 -8.38 -11.59 2.87
C ALA A 79 -7.08 -11.35 3.64
N VAL A 80 -7.18 -11.39 4.96
CA VAL A 80 -6.02 -11.29 5.87
C VAL A 80 -5.92 -12.56 6.70
N TYR A 81 -4.79 -13.25 6.59
CA TYR A 81 -4.51 -14.48 7.33
C TYR A 81 -3.00 -14.71 7.49
N GLU A 82 -2.64 -15.68 8.33
CA GLU A 82 -1.25 -16.12 8.49
C GLU A 82 -0.81 -16.82 7.19
N ASN A 83 0.08 -16.20 6.44
CA ASN A 83 0.59 -16.74 5.20
C ASN A 83 2.12 -16.91 5.31
N PRO A 84 2.65 -18.15 5.29
CA PRO A 84 4.10 -18.38 5.40
C PRO A 84 4.87 -17.90 4.17
N SER A 85 4.19 -17.67 3.05
CA SER A 85 4.77 -17.12 1.82
C SER A 85 3.85 -16.00 1.31
N PRO A 86 3.85 -14.84 1.98
CA PRO A 86 2.93 -13.76 1.66
C PRO A 86 3.21 -13.21 0.25
N PRO A 87 2.17 -12.89 -0.54
CA PRO A 87 2.35 -12.24 -1.82
C PRO A 87 2.90 -10.84 -1.62
N VAL A 88 3.67 -10.37 -2.60
CA VAL A 88 4.16 -9.00 -2.65
C VAL A 88 3.20 -8.14 -3.46
N PHE A 89 3.20 -6.85 -3.19
CA PHE A 89 2.37 -5.85 -3.85
C PHE A 89 3.23 -4.63 -4.18
N TYR A 90 2.89 -3.92 -5.25
CA TYR A 90 3.53 -2.65 -5.60
C TYR A 90 2.51 -1.67 -6.18
N ILE A 91 2.84 -0.38 -6.13
CA ILE A 91 2.01 0.68 -6.71
C ILE A 91 2.65 1.14 -8.01
N HIS A 92 1.87 1.21 -9.08
CA HIS A 92 2.26 1.74 -10.37
C HIS A 92 1.09 2.51 -10.98
N GLU A 93 1.33 3.74 -11.42
CA GLU A 93 0.30 4.64 -11.97
C GLU A 93 -0.93 4.74 -11.06
N ASP A 94 -0.70 5.09 -9.79
CA ASP A 94 -1.75 5.23 -8.77
C ASP A 94 -2.58 3.95 -8.49
N GLN A 95 -2.15 2.80 -9.02
CA GLN A 95 -2.83 1.53 -8.89
C GLN A 95 -1.99 0.53 -8.09
N LEU A 96 -2.63 -0.19 -7.16
CA LEU A 96 -2.02 -1.29 -6.42
C LEU A 96 -2.15 -2.60 -7.21
N TRP A 97 -1.02 -3.27 -7.39
CA TRP A 97 -0.87 -4.49 -8.18
C TRP A 97 -0.26 -5.62 -7.35
N GLN A 98 -0.69 -6.85 -7.60
CA GLN A 98 -0.13 -8.08 -7.05
C GLN A 98 0.44 -8.96 -8.18
N PRO A 99 1.77 -9.07 -8.34
CA PRO A 99 2.35 -10.06 -9.23
C PRO A 99 2.06 -11.46 -8.69
N THR A 100 1.47 -12.33 -9.51
CA THR A 100 1.12 -13.70 -9.10
C THR A 100 2.06 -14.73 -9.71
N ASN A 101 2.45 -14.52 -10.97
CA ASN A 101 3.31 -15.39 -11.76
C ASN A 101 4.21 -14.54 -12.69
N LEU A 102 4.99 -15.19 -13.56
CA LEU A 102 5.86 -14.50 -14.54
C LEU A 102 5.10 -13.65 -15.56
N THR A 103 3.81 -13.95 -15.79
CA THR A 103 3.00 -13.33 -16.86
C THR A 103 1.67 -12.78 -16.38
N SER A 104 1.32 -12.94 -15.10
CA SER A 104 0.03 -12.51 -14.56
C SER A 104 0.23 -11.57 -13.38
N ILE A 105 -0.54 -10.49 -13.41
CA ILE A 105 -0.57 -9.44 -12.40
C ILE A 105 -2.04 -9.17 -12.13
N LEU A 106 -2.43 -9.19 -10.86
CA LEU A 106 -3.78 -8.86 -10.43
C LEU A 106 -3.85 -7.43 -9.96
N ARG A 107 -4.91 -6.73 -10.34
CA ARG A 107 -5.28 -5.41 -9.87
C ARG A 107 -6.00 -5.52 -8.54
N VAL A 108 -5.64 -4.69 -7.56
CA VAL A 108 -6.45 -4.52 -6.33
C VAL A 108 -7.53 -3.48 -6.60
N ASN A 109 -8.76 -3.97 -6.75
CA ASN A 109 -9.95 -3.18 -6.98
C ASN A 109 -10.67 -2.87 -5.66
N VAL A 110 -11.34 -1.72 -5.62
CA VAL A 110 -12.21 -1.32 -4.51
C VAL A 110 -13.64 -1.36 -5.02
N LEU A 111 -14.38 -2.38 -4.63
CA LEU A 111 -15.74 -2.61 -5.10
C LEU A 111 -16.75 -1.98 -4.14
N ASN A 112 -17.78 -1.34 -4.71
CA ASN A 112 -18.94 -0.93 -3.93
C ASN A 112 -19.79 -2.16 -3.61
N VAL A 113 -19.96 -2.45 -2.32
CA VAL A 113 -20.73 -3.59 -1.87
C VAL A 113 -22.04 -3.11 -1.27
N THR A 114 -23.00 -2.84 -2.16
CA THR A 114 -24.41 -2.69 -1.78
C THR A 114 -25.03 -4.04 -1.41
N SER A 115 -24.47 -5.13 -1.92
CA SER A 115 -24.93 -6.50 -1.72
C SER A 115 -23.76 -7.41 -1.33
N VAL A 116 -23.17 -7.23 -0.14
CA VAL A 116 -22.45 -8.36 0.43
C VAL A 116 -23.50 -9.40 0.76
N GLU A 117 -23.32 -10.60 0.20
CA GLU A 117 -24.08 -11.80 0.45
C GLU A 117 -24.36 -11.94 1.96
N ARG A 118 -25.59 -11.62 2.35
CA ARG A 118 -26.00 -11.54 3.74
C ARG A 118 -27.13 -12.49 4.03
N LEU A 119 -27.30 -12.78 5.31
CA LEU A 119 -28.58 -13.24 5.83
C LEU A 119 -29.62 -12.16 5.46
N PRO A 120 -30.80 -12.54 4.95
CA PRO A 120 -31.79 -11.59 4.46
C PRO A 120 -32.15 -10.55 5.54
N GLY A 121 -32.04 -9.24 5.21
CA GLY A 121 -32.53 -8.14 6.05
C GLY A 121 -31.48 -7.26 6.75
N GLN A 122 -30.20 -7.43 6.47
CA GLN A 122 -29.14 -6.66 7.15
C GLN A 122 -28.29 -5.94 6.06
N LEU A 123 -27.95 -4.65 6.17
CA LEU A 123 -27.02 -3.92 5.26
C LEU A 123 -25.52 -3.98 5.66
N HIS A 124 -24.60 -4.42 4.77
CA HIS A 124 -23.17 -4.56 5.13
C HIS A 124 -22.60 -3.23 5.62
N PRO A 125 -21.93 -3.17 6.78
CA PRO A 125 -21.79 -1.89 7.45
C PRO A 125 -20.55 -1.17 6.92
N ALA A 126 -19.58 -1.90 6.34
CA ALA A 126 -18.53 -1.31 5.51
C ALA A 126 -18.99 -1.25 4.03
N PRO A 127 -18.98 -0.06 3.41
CA PRO A 127 -19.54 0.15 2.07
C PRO A 127 -18.64 -0.34 0.93
N LEU A 128 -17.34 -0.54 1.18
CA LEU A 128 -16.36 -0.89 0.15
C LEU A 128 -15.57 -2.15 0.52
N LYS A 129 -15.32 -3.01 -0.46
CA LYS A 129 -14.57 -4.26 -0.33
C LYS A 129 -13.35 -4.24 -1.24
N LEU A 130 -12.25 -4.83 -0.78
CA LEU A 130 -11.06 -5.05 -1.62
C LEU A 130 -11.19 -6.40 -2.33
N GLU A 131 -10.96 -6.40 -3.63
CA GLU A 131 -11.02 -7.57 -4.49
C GLU A 131 -9.84 -7.55 -5.47
N LEU A 132 -9.30 -8.72 -5.78
CA LEU A 132 -8.22 -8.85 -6.73
C LEU A 132 -8.74 -9.50 -8.00
N SER A 133 -8.54 -8.84 -9.13
CA SER A 133 -8.89 -9.37 -10.45
C SER A 133 -7.93 -8.89 -11.54
N ASP A 134 -7.94 -9.57 -12.67
CA ASP A 134 -7.31 -9.13 -13.92
C ASP A 134 -7.99 -7.88 -14.49
N ASP A 135 -9.31 -7.83 -14.43
CA ASP A 135 -10.08 -6.73 -14.99
C ASP A 135 -10.17 -5.49 -14.08
N PRO A 136 -10.18 -4.28 -14.66
CA PRO A 136 -10.44 -3.05 -13.93
C PRO A 136 -11.91 -2.98 -13.47
N GLU A 137 -12.16 -3.07 -12.16
CA GLU A 137 -13.52 -3.03 -11.61
C GLU A 137 -13.65 -2.09 -10.40
N GLY A 138 -14.88 -1.71 -10.08
CA GLY A 138 -15.19 -0.92 -8.89
C GLY A 138 -14.97 0.58 -9.07
N ILE A 139 -14.58 1.24 -7.99
CA ILE A 139 -14.34 2.69 -7.97
C ILE A 139 -12.88 3.00 -8.36
N GLU A 140 -12.70 3.88 -9.32
CA GLU A 140 -11.40 4.35 -9.76
C GLU A 140 -10.83 5.37 -8.77
N GLY A 141 -9.83 4.96 -8.00
CA GLY A 141 -9.14 5.82 -7.04
C GLY A 141 -7.63 5.65 -7.07
N THR A 142 -6.96 6.38 -6.20
CA THR A 142 -5.50 6.44 -6.10
C THR A 142 -5.02 5.67 -4.88
N TRP A 143 -4.16 4.70 -5.12
CA TRP A 143 -3.39 4.00 -4.12
C TRP A 143 -2.08 4.72 -3.86
N ARG A 144 -1.71 4.89 -2.59
CA ARG A 144 -0.42 5.47 -2.22
C ARG A 144 0.08 4.94 -0.89
N TRP A 145 1.39 4.94 -0.73
CA TRP A 145 2.03 4.79 0.57
C TRP A 145 2.10 6.15 1.26
N ARG A 146 1.77 6.19 2.55
CA ARG A 146 2.12 7.29 3.46
C ARG A 146 2.84 6.66 4.64
N ASP A 147 4.13 6.96 4.77
CA ASP A 147 5.05 6.20 5.61
C ASP A 147 5.02 4.72 5.23
N SER A 148 4.73 3.82 6.17
CA SER A 148 4.50 2.39 5.88
C SER A 148 3.05 2.05 5.59
N LYS A 149 2.10 2.99 5.72
CA LYS A 149 0.65 2.70 5.65
C LYS A 149 0.11 2.83 4.23
N LEU A 150 -0.70 1.86 3.81
CA LEU A 150 -1.39 1.87 2.52
C LEU A 150 -2.64 2.72 2.60
N LEU A 151 -2.77 3.72 1.74
CA LEU A 151 -3.95 4.59 1.64
C LEU A 151 -4.64 4.41 0.30
N PHE A 152 -5.96 4.51 0.32
CA PHE A 152 -6.80 4.63 -0.87
C PHE A 152 -7.54 5.97 -0.83
N SER A 153 -7.59 6.67 -1.95
CA SER A 153 -8.27 7.96 -2.09
C SER A 153 -9.16 7.99 -3.31
N TYR A 154 -10.34 8.59 -3.19
CA TYR A 154 -11.31 8.77 -4.27
C TYR A 154 -11.76 10.23 -4.31
N GLY A 155 -11.29 10.98 -5.31
CA GLY A 155 -11.49 12.42 -5.39
C GLY A 155 -10.92 13.15 -4.17
N LYS A 156 -11.80 13.79 -3.39
CA LYS A 156 -11.41 14.51 -2.16
C LYS A 156 -11.49 13.66 -0.89
N LYS A 157 -11.97 12.41 -0.99
CA LYS A 157 -12.12 11.50 0.16
C LYS A 157 -10.96 10.52 0.21
N SER A 158 -10.63 10.06 1.40
CA SER A 158 -9.63 9.02 1.63
C SER A 158 -10.10 8.11 2.75
N ASN A 159 -9.64 6.86 2.74
CA ASN A 159 -9.85 5.97 3.88
C ASN A 159 -8.91 6.24 5.05
N ASP A 160 -8.00 7.22 4.94
CA ASP A 160 -6.97 7.55 5.93
C ASP A 160 -6.10 6.33 6.36
N GLY A 161 -6.04 5.32 5.47
CA GLY A 161 -5.36 4.05 5.68
C GLY A 161 -6.03 3.13 6.70
N LEU A 162 -7.32 3.35 6.99
CA LEU A 162 -8.14 2.49 7.82
C LEU A 162 -8.87 1.44 6.97
N TYR A 163 -8.77 0.20 7.42
CA TYR A 163 -9.44 -0.95 6.83
C TYR A 163 -10.18 -1.71 7.93
N PHE A 164 -11.13 -2.54 7.49
CA PHE A 164 -11.86 -3.43 8.35
C PHE A 164 -11.59 -4.86 7.91
N SER A 165 -11.38 -5.74 8.89
CA SER A 165 -11.29 -7.17 8.65
C SER A 165 -12.52 -7.82 9.26
N CYS A 166 -13.37 -8.36 8.38
CA CYS A 166 -14.68 -8.90 8.72
C CYS A 166 -14.69 -10.40 8.47
N GLN A 167 -15.14 -11.17 9.46
CA GLN A 167 -15.31 -12.61 9.29
C GLN A 167 -16.50 -12.89 8.37
N SER A 168 -16.27 -13.72 7.37
CA SER A 168 -17.28 -14.18 6.42
C SER A 168 -17.74 -15.60 6.76
N ARG A 169 -18.75 -16.10 6.03
CA ARG A 169 -19.36 -17.43 6.25
C ARG A 169 -18.39 -18.59 6.02
N ASP A 170 -17.40 -18.38 5.16
CA ASP A 170 -16.26 -19.26 4.91
C ASP A 170 -15.24 -19.28 6.06
N GLY A 171 -15.45 -18.48 7.11
CA GLY A 171 -14.53 -18.33 8.24
C GLY A 171 -13.32 -17.43 7.93
N LEU A 172 -13.18 -16.95 6.69
CA LEU A 172 -12.09 -16.09 6.26
C LEU A 172 -12.38 -14.64 6.67
N ARG A 173 -11.30 -13.87 6.86
CA ARG A 173 -11.38 -12.46 7.23
C ARG A 173 -11.14 -11.60 6.00
N HIS A 174 -12.21 -11.20 5.33
CA HIS A 174 -12.15 -10.37 4.12
C HIS A 174 -11.90 -8.91 4.49
N VAL A 175 -11.27 -8.18 3.55
CA VAL A 175 -10.85 -6.80 3.74
C VAL A 175 -11.86 -5.82 3.15
N TYR A 176 -12.27 -4.88 3.98
CA TYR A 176 -13.19 -3.81 3.65
C TYR A 176 -12.60 -2.45 4.01
N THR A 177 -13.19 -1.39 3.51
CA THR A 177 -12.80 -0.01 3.85
C THR A 177 -14.00 0.94 3.75
N SER A 178 -13.80 2.18 4.17
CA SER A 178 -14.76 3.28 4.04
C SER A 178 -14.00 4.54 3.68
N LEU A 179 -14.59 5.37 2.82
CA LEU A 179 -14.07 6.70 2.49
C LEU A 179 -14.58 7.79 3.45
N ASP A 180 -15.56 7.44 4.29
CA ASP A 180 -16.12 8.31 5.31
C ASP A 180 -15.77 7.75 6.70
N PRO A 181 -15.36 8.60 7.66
CA PRO A 181 -15.07 8.17 9.03
C PRO A 181 -16.28 7.47 9.65
N MET A 182 -16.09 6.23 10.08
CA MET A 182 -17.16 5.43 10.70
C MET A 182 -16.57 4.43 11.71
N PRO A 183 -17.34 4.04 12.74
CA PRO A 183 -16.93 2.97 13.65
C PRO A 183 -16.81 1.64 12.91
N ALA A 184 -16.05 0.70 13.49
CA ALA A 184 -15.97 -0.65 12.95
C ALA A 184 -17.37 -1.27 12.92
N PRO A 185 -17.78 -1.83 11.77
CA PRO A 185 -18.97 -2.65 11.67
C PRO A 185 -19.06 -3.74 12.76
N PRO A 186 -20.26 -4.10 13.25
CA PRO A 186 -20.43 -5.26 14.13
C PRO A 186 -19.80 -6.52 13.53
N GLY A 187 -18.95 -7.21 14.28
CA GLY A 187 -18.24 -8.41 13.84
C GLY A 187 -16.97 -8.17 13.02
N CYS A 188 -16.57 -6.91 12.84
CA CYS A 188 -15.32 -6.54 12.15
C CYS A 188 -14.35 -5.86 13.11
N ASN A 189 -13.05 -5.99 12.81
CA ASN A 189 -11.99 -5.30 13.54
C ASN A 189 -11.39 -4.19 12.69
N PHE A 190 -10.96 -3.10 13.32
CA PHE A 190 -10.11 -2.10 12.68
C PHE A 190 -8.71 -2.62 12.49
N MET A 191 -8.16 -2.38 11.31
CA MET A 191 -6.77 -2.65 11.00
C MET A 191 -6.19 -1.59 10.08
N THR A 192 -4.87 -1.57 10.01
CA THR A 192 -4.11 -0.79 9.03
C THR A 192 -3.26 -1.75 8.22
N LEU A 193 -3.08 -1.45 6.94
CA LEU A 193 -2.27 -2.25 6.02
C LEU A 193 -0.91 -1.60 5.84
N HIS A 194 0.16 -2.35 6.09
CA HIS A 194 1.52 -1.83 6.15
C HIS A 194 2.51 -2.59 5.29
N SER A 195 3.41 -1.84 4.64
CA SER A 195 4.61 -2.37 4.02
C SER A 195 5.78 -2.28 5.01
N PHE A 196 6.45 -3.41 5.26
CA PHE A 196 7.69 -3.44 6.03
C PHE A 196 8.81 -4.04 5.20
N MET A 197 9.95 -3.35 5.14
CA MET A 197 11.17 -3.88 4.55
C MET A 197 11.89 -4.75 5.57
N SER A 198 11.49 -6.01 5.72
CA SER A 198 12.11 -6.96 6.66
C SER A 198 12.08 -6.49 8.13
N ARG A 199 11.28 -7.17 8.96
CA ARG A 199 11.62 -7.14 10.39
C ARG A 199 12.91 -7.92 10.50
N VAL A 200 14.02 -7.25 10.80
CA VAL A 200 15.24 -7.92 11.22
C VAL A 200 14.82 -8.85 12.34
N ASP A 201 14.83 -10.15 12.08
CA ASP A 201 14.50 -11.17 13.07
C ASP A 201 15.35 -10.85 14.29
N ARG A 202 14.71 -10.42 15.38
CA ARG A 202 15.43 -10.27 16.63
C ARG A 202 15.79 -11.68 17.07
N PRO A 203 17.10 -11.99 17.22
CA PRO A 203 17.55 -13.31 17.63
C PRO A 203 17.02 -13.70 19.01
#